data_AF-A0A291TIK0-F1
#
_entry.id   AF-A0A291TIK0-F1
#
_cell.length_a   1.000
_cell.length_b   1.000
_cell.length_c   1.000
_cell.angle_alpha   90.00
_cell.angle_beta   90.00
_cell.angle_gamma   90.00
#
_symmetry.space_group_name_H-M   'P 1'
#
loop_
_entity.id
_entity.type
_entity.pdbx_description
1 polymer ?
#
loop_
_entity_poly.entity_id
_entity_poly.type
_entity_poly.pdbx_seq_one_letter_code
_entity_poly.pdbx_strand_id
1 'polypeptide(L)'
;MVSGVSLNRGLQRLVASVPNKDGTQGAFLRKEHLDEFRLLNRQWSGPLPLDQLWPLTTHQFRRTFAVFLLRNGFGSFLQVKQQFAHLNLSMSMWYGRNAEIATTFDMEQDVDIQVELSEMNALLMIDIAEKIYLSDEPISGRAGLNIREQISLGNRLFDSRDEIEAAVRSGDLTIIDNGHSLCLNPSCEILSCVIDPVINSVLCSHNVIMEKHAKQRVALRERLIKRHKNAVEMNINQPNLMAKTLVGIRACEKVMADHGIDYEPYGALINITIQGGV
;
A
#
# COMPACT_ATOMS: atom_id res chain seq x y z
N MET A 1 38.89 -1.35 4.50
CA MET A 1 38.82 -1.71 3.05
C MET A 1 39.09 -3.19 2.75
N VAL A 2 39.31 -4.08 3.73
CA VAL A 2 39.65 -5.51 3.50
C VAL A 2 38.41 -6.41 3.30
N SER A 3 37.22 -5.98 3.76
CA SER A 3 35.99 -6.79 3.71
C SER A 3 35.38 -6.99 2.32
N GLY A 4 35.53 -6.01 1.40
CA GLY A 4 34.92 -6.07 0.07
C GLY A 4 35.56 -7.10 -0.87
N VAL A 5 36.86 -7.36 -0.74
CA VAL A 5 37.60 -8.29 -1.61
C VAL A 5 37.26 -9.75 -1.28
N SER A 6 37.09 -10.07 0.00
CA SER A 6 36.67 -11.41 0.45
C SER A 6 35.27 -11.76 -0.03
N LEU A 7 34.33 -10.81 0.11
CA LEU A 7 32.95 -10.99 -0.34
C LEU A 7 32.86 -11.17 -1.86
N ASN A 8 33.60 -10.36 -2.63
CA ASN A 8 33.61 -10.47 -4.09
C ASN A 8 34.14 -11.85 -4.54
N ARG A 9 35.24 -12.34 -3.94
CA ARG A 9 35.72 -13.72 -4.22
C ARG A 9 34.68 -14.78 -3.85
N GLY A 10 33.96 -14.59 -2.75
CA GLY A 10 32.86 -15.48 -2.35
C GLY A 10 31.74 -15.51 -3.38
N LEU A 11 31.31 -14.34 -3.88
CA LEU A 11 30.29 -14.24 -4.93
C LEU A 11 30.74 -14.86 -6.25
N GLN A 12 32.00 -14.66 -6.66
CA GLN A 12 32.52 -15.28 -7.88
C GLN A 12 32.60 -16.80 -7.78
N ARG A 13 32.95 -17.34 -6.60
CA ARG A 13 32.91 -18.79 -6.35
C ARG A 13 31.48 -19.32 -6.44
N LEU A 14 30.52 -18.61 -5.83
CA LEU A 14 29.10 -18.98 -5.91
C LEU A 14 28.63 -19.02 -7.36
N VAL A 15 28.89 -17.97 -8.13
CA VAL A 15 28.55 -17.90 -9.56
C VAL A 15 29.14 -19.07 -10.34
N ALA A 16 30.40 -19.44 -10.08
CA ALA A 16 31.06 -20.56 -10.77
C ALA A 16 30.52 -21.94 -10.38
N SER A 17 30.00 -22.10 -9.16
CA SER A 17 29.54 -23.39 -8.63
C SER A 17 28.04 -23.66 -8.79
N VAL A 18 27.26 -22.74 -9.37
CA VAL A 18 25.80 -22.93 -9.54
C VAL A 18 25.53 -24.11 -10.50
N PRO A 19 24.80 -25.15 -10.07
CA PRO A 19 24.41 -26.24 -10.96
C PRO A 19 23.25 -25.80 -11.87
N ASN A 20 23.40 -26.00 -13.17
CA ASN A 20 22.35 -25.78 -14.15
C ASN A 20 21.60 -27.09 -14.44
N LYS A 21 20.37 -26.97 -14.95
CA LYS A 21 19.51 -28.12 -15.34
C LYS A 21 20.17 -29.02 -16.40
N ASP A 22 21.04 -28.46 -17.24
CA ASP A 22 21.74 -29.19 -18.31
C ASP A 22 23.01 -29.90 -17.83
N GLY A 23 23.27 -29.93 -16.51
CA GLY A 23 24.46 -30.55 -15.92
C GLY A 23 25.72 -29.68 -15.96
N THR A 24 25.68 -28.49 -16.57
CA THR A 24 26.78 -27.52 -16.53
C THR A 24 26.85 -26.80 -15.19
N GLN A 25 28.05 -26.34 -14.82
CA GLN A 25 28.28 -25.51 -13.63
C GLN A 25 28.60 -24.07 -14.06
N GLY A 26 28.01 -23.10 -13.37
CA GLY A 26 28.23 -21.68 -13.60
C GLY A 26 26.93 -20.93 -13.96
N ALA A 27 26.76 -19.72 -13.42
CA ALA A 27 25.69 -18.82 -13.85
C ALA A 27 26.16 -17.98 -15.05
N PHE A 28 25.56 -18.22 -16.21
CA PHE A 28 25.87 -17.56 -17.48
C PHE A 28 24.66 -16.77 -17.99
N LEU A 29 24.93 -15.66 -18.70
CA LEU A 29 23.90 -15.00 -19.49
C LEU A 29 23.71 -15.78 -20.80
N ARG A 30 22.58 -16.47 -20.92
CA ARG A 30 22.20 -17.28 -22.10
C ARG A 30 21.34 -16.47 -23.05
N LYS A 31 21.17 -16.96 -24.28
CA LYS A 31 20.31 -16.33 -25.30
C LYS A 31 18.88 -16.09 -24.80
N GLU A 32 18.33 -17.05 -24.06
CA GLU A 32 16.98 -16.97 -23.46
C GLU A 32 16.81 -15.83 -22.43
N HIS A 33 17.92 -15.33 -21.85
CA HIS A 33 17.91 -14.25 -20.88
C HIS A 33 18.06 -12.86 -21.51
N LEU A 34 18.36 -12.78 -22.82
CA LEU A 34 18.72 -11.52 -23.46
C LEU A 34 17.59 -10.51 -23.51
N ASP A 35 16.36 -10.97 -23.75
CA ASP A 35 15.20 -10.10 -23.89
C ASP A 35 14.88 -9.42 -22.55
N GLU A 36 14.83 -10.22 -21.47
CA GLU A 36 14.69 -9.73 -20.09
C GLU A 36 15.85 -8.81 -19.69
N PHE A 37 17.09 -9.17 -20.04
CA PHE A 37 18.26 -8.33 -19.75
C PHE A 37 18.16 -6.96 -20.44
N ARG A 38 17.76 -6.92 -21.72
CA ARG A 38 17.61 -5.68 -22.49
C ARG A 38 16.44 -4.84 -21.99
N LEU A 39 15.34 -5.47 -21.61
CA LEU A 39 14.17 -4.81 -21.03
C LEU A 39 14.54 -4.05 -19.76
N LEU A 40 15.22 -4.72 -18.81
CA LEU A 40 15.61 -4.11 -17.54
C LEU A 40 16.82 -3.19 -17.66
N ASN A 41 17.68 -3.37 -18.66
CA ASN A 41 18.93 -2.61 -18.82
C ASN A 41 19.00 -1.87 -20.16
N ARG A 42 17.92 -1.19 -20.57
CA ARG A 42 17.84 -0.44 -21.84
C ARG A 42 18.99 0.55 -22.09
N GLN A 43 19.56 1.11 -21.03
CA GLN A 43 20.68 2.05 -21.09
C GLN A 43 22.06 1.37 -21.24
N TRP A 44 22.12 0.04 -21.26
CA TRP A 44 23.37 -0.71 -21.40
C TRP A 44 23.90 -0.58 -22.83
N SER A 45 25.05 0.07 -22.97
CA SER A 45 25.73 0.26 -24.26
C SER A 45 27.00 -0.60 -24.43
N GLY A 46 27.38 -1.36 -23.40
CA GLY A 46 28.59 -2.19 -23.41
C GLY A 46 28.40 -3.54 -24.12
N PRO A 47 29.49 -4.30 -24.32
CA PRO A 47 29.38 -5.67 -24.80
C PRO A 47 28.53 -6.50 -23.83
N LEU A 48 27.63 -7.32 -24.37
CA LEU A 48 26.86 -8.28 -23.59
C LEU A 48 27.81 -9.38 -23.09
N PRO A 49 27.81 -9.73 -21.80
CA PRO A 49 28.64 -10.82 -21.27
C PRO A 49 28.02 -12.19 -21.60
N LEU A 50 27.75 -12.43 -22.89
CA LEU A 50 27.22 -13.69 -23.41
C LEU A 50 28.25 -14.80 -23.18
N ASP A 51 27.78 -15.94 -22.68
CA ASP A 51 28.58 -17.15 -22.43
C ASP A 51 29.78 -16.92 -21.48
N GLN A 52 29.78 -15.82 -20.73
CA GLN A 52 30.75 -15.53 -19.66
C GLN A 52 30.07 -15.67 -18.29
N LEU A 53 30.87 -16.01 -17.28
CA LEU A 53 30.39 -16.05 -15.90
C LEU A 53 29.85 -14.67 -15.51
N TRP A 54 28.63 -14.65 -14.98
CA TRP A 54 27.95 -13.42 -14.63
C TRP A 54 28.74 -12.64 -13.55
N PRO A 55 29.13 -11.37 -13.79
CA PRO A 55 29.90 -10.60 -12.82
C PRO A 55 28.99 -10.13 -11.67
N LEU A 56 28.65 -11.04 -10.76
CA LEU A 56 27.72 -10.81 -9.66
C LEU A 56 28.30 -9.82 -8.65
N THR A 57 27.52 -8.79 -8.32
CA THR A 57 27.90 -7.78 -7.30
C THR A 57 26.78 -7.59 -6.27
N THR A 58 27.13 -7.08 -5.10
CA THR A 58 26.17 -6.85 -4.01
C THR A 58 25.05 -5.87 -4.39
N HIS A 59 25.36 -4.85 -5.19
CA HIS A 59 24.37 -3.88 -5.65
C HIS A 59 23.33 -4.47 -6.62
N GLN A 60 23.67 -5.56 -7.34
CA GLN A 60 22.70 -6.24 -8.19
C GLN A 60 21.57 -6.85 -7.36
N PHE A 61 21.83 -7.43 -6.18
CA PHE A 61 20.78 -7.94 -5.30
C PHE A 61 19.82 -6.84 -4.84
N ARG A 62 20.34 -5.67 -4.45
CA ARG A 62 19.50 -4.52 -4.07
C ARG A 62 18.65 -4.06 -5.26
N ARG A 63 19.23 -4.04 -6.46
CA ARG A 63 18.49 -3.68 -7.68
C ARG A 63 17.41 -4.71 -8.00
N THR A 64 17.74 -6.00 -8.02
CA THR A 64 16.78 -7.08 -8.29
C THR A 64 15.63 -7.06 -7.30
N PHE A 65 15.90 -6.84 -6.01
CA PHE A 65 14.85 -6.70 -5.01
C PHE A 65 13.93 -5.50 -5.27
N ALA A 66 14.50 -4.32 -5.56
CA ALA A 66 13.70 -3.13 -5.85
C ALA A 66 12.86 -3.30 -7.13
N VAL A 67 13.46 -3.81 -8.20
CA VAL A 67 12.76 -4.09 -9.46
C VAL A 67 11.66 -5.12 -9.24
N PHE A 68 11.91 -6.20 -8.52
CA PHE A 68 10.89 -7.20 -8.20
C PHE A 68 9.70 -6.59 -7.44
N LEU A 69 9.98 -5.82 -6.38
CA LEU A 69 8.96 -5.20 -5.56
C LEU A 69 8.08 -4.22 -6.35
N LEU A 70 8.70 -3.41 -7.21
CA LEU A 70 8.03 -2.43 -8.04
C LEU A 70 7.30 -3.09 -9.22
N ARG A 71 7.95 -4.03 -9.92
CA ARG A 71 7.42 -4.69 -11.12
C ARG A 71 6.12 -5.44 -10.84
N ASN A 72 6.02 -6.07 -9.67
CA ASN A 72 4.87 -6.86 -9.25
C ASN A 72 3.84 -6.06 -8.43
N GLY A 73 3.99 -4.73 -8.30
CA GLY A 73 3.06 -3.90 -7.52
C GLY A 73 3.05 -4.17 -6.01
N PHE A 74 4.05 -4.88 -5.46
CA PHE A 74 4.17 -5.12 -4.02
C PHE A 74 4.64 -3.89 -3.23
N GLY A 75 5.07 -2.84 -3.93
CA GLY A 75 5.24 -1.54 -3.31
C GLY A 75 5.66 -0.41 -4.23
N SER A 76 5.87 0.75 -3.64
CA SER A 76 6.22 2.01 -4.30
C SER A 76 7.69 2.42 -4.06
N PHE A 77 8.17 3.42 -4.80
CA PHE A 77 9.52 3.97 -4.59
C PHE A 77 9.75 4.49 -3.16
N LEU A 78 8.69 4.93 -2.49
CA LEU A 78 8.76 5.39 -1.10
C LEU A 78 8.99 4.21 -0.14
N GLN A 79 8.35 3.07 -0.38
CA GLN A 79 8.59 1.84 0.39
C GLN A 79 10.00 1.30 0.13
N VAL A 80 10.49 1.34 -1.13
CA VAL A 80 11.90 1.01 -1.44
C VAL A 80 12.85 1.96 -0.68
N LYS A 81 12.55 3.26 -0.65
CA LYS A 81 13.35 4.26 0.09
C LYS A 81 13.44 3.89 1.57
N GLN A 82 12.31 3.55 2.19
CA GLN A 82 12.26 3.15 3.58
C GLN A 82 13.03 1.85 3.83
N GLN A 83 12.77 0.81 3.04
CA GLN A 83 13.40 -0.51 3.19
C GLN A 83 14.93 -0.45 3.02
N PHE A 84 15.40 0.41 2.13
CA PHE A 84 16.82 0.56 1.84
C PHE A 84 17.49 1.66 2.66
N ALA A 85 16.76 2.34 3.55
CA ALA A 85 17.22 3.48 4.32
C ALA A 85 17.87 4.57 3.44
N HIS A 86 17.31 4.79 2.25
CA HIS A 86 17.80 5.83 1.34
C HIS A 86 17.45 7.21 1.88
N LEU A 87 18.43 8.12 1.83
CA LEU A 87 18.22 9.54 2.17
C LEU A 87 17.24 10.19 1.18
N ASN A 88 17.49 9.99 -0.12
CA ASN A 88 16.75 10.64 -1.21
C ASN A 88 15.93 9.63 -2.02
N LEU A 89 14.74 10.02 -2.47
CA LEU A 89 13.88 9.20 -3.31
C LEU A 89 14.54 8.84 -4.66
N SER A 90 15.36 9.75 -5.21
CA SER A 90 16.08 9.54 -6.47
C SER A 90 17.00 8.31 -6.45
N MET A 91 17.57 7.96 -5.29
CA MET A 91 18.33 6.71 -5.17
C MET A 91 17.42 5.49 -5.35
N SER A 92 16.23 5.48 -4.74
CA SER A 92 15.26 4.40 -4.95
C SER A 92 14.78 4.31 -6.39
N MET A 93 14.54 5.46 -7.04
CA MET A 93 14.19 5.53 -8.45
C MET A 93 15.29 4.93 -9.35
N TRP A 94 16.57 5.16 -9.00
CA TRP A 94 17.68 4.54 -9.71
C TRP A 94 17.69 3.01 -9.59
N TYR A 95 17.45 2.47 -8.39
CA TYR A 95 17.39 1.01 -8.19
C TYR A 95 16.17 0.37 -8.86
N GLY A 96 15.03 1.04 -8.87
CA GLY A 96 13.81 0.55 -9.51
C GLY A 96 13.68 0.89 -10.99
N ARG A 97 14.71 1.49 -11.60
CA ARG A 97 14.64 1.96 -12.98
C ARG A 97 14.29 0.81 -13.94
N ASN A 98 13.36 1.10 -14.85
CA ASN A 98 12.77 0.20 -15.84
C ASN A 98 11.85 -0.89 -15.26
N ALA A 99 11.54 -0.87 -13.95
CA ALA A 99 10.56 -1.79 -13.38
C ALA A 99 9.15 -1.56 -13.95
N GLU A 100 8.73 -0.30 -14.05
CA GLU A 100 7.43 0.08 -14.62
C GLU A 100 7.29 -0.37 -16.08
N ILE A 101 8.33 -0.16 -16.89
CA ILE A 101 8.38 -0.65 -18.27
C ILE A 101 8.21 -2.17 -18.28
N ALA A 102 8.93 -2.90 -17.41
CA ALA A 102 8.80 -4.34 -17.33
C ALA A 102 7.39 -4.78 -16.91
N THR A 103 6.74 -4.05 -16.00
CA THR A 103 5.33 -4.26 -15.66
C THR A 103 4.44 -4.08 -16.88
N THR A 104 4.64 -3.03 -17.69
CA THR A 104 3.87 -2.83 -18.94
C THR A 104 3.99 -4.01 -19.89
N PHE A 105 5.20 -4.53 -20.09
CA PHE A 105 5.41 -5.70 -20.95
C PHE A 105 4.86 -7.00 -20.36
N ASP A 106 4.87 -7.17 -19.04
CA ASP A 106 4.21 -8.32 -18.39
C ASP A 106 2.70 -8.23 -18.52
N MET A 107 2.16 -7.02 -18.39
CA MET A 107 0.76 -6.70 -18.56
C MET A 107 0.28 -7.01 -19.99
N GLU A 108 1.11 -6.73 -21.00
CA GLU A 108 0.83 -7.07 -22.40
C GLU A 108 0.78 -8.58 -22.70
N GLN A 109 1.22 -9.46 -21.78
CA GLN A 109 1.28 -10.91 -22.04
C GLN A 109 -0.08 -11.61 -21.99
N ASP A 110 -1.10 -11.01 -21.38
CA ASP A 110 -2.46 -11.60 -21.37
C ASP A 110 -3.54 -10.51 -21.36
N VAL A 111 -3.78 -9.94 -22.54
CA VAL A 111 -4.76 -8.87 -22.75
C VAL A 111 -6.17 -9.28 -22.31
N ASP A 112 -6.53 -10.57 -22.46
CA ASP A 112 -7.85 -11.07 -22.09
C ASP A 112 -8.04 -11.01 -20.56
N ILE A 113 -7.05 -11.46 -19.78
CA ILE A 113 -7.07 -11.33 -18.31
C ILE A 113 -7.11 -9.86 -17.88
N GLN A 114 -6.40 -8.97 -18.58
CA GLN A 114 -6.42 -7.54 -18.24
C GLN A 114 -7.78 -6.91 -18.44
N VAL A 115 -8.41 -7.21 -19.57
CA VAL A 115 -9.76 -6.72 -19.88
C VAL A 115 -10.72 -7.23 -18.82
N GLU A 116 -10.65 -8.53 -18.47
CA GLU A 116 -11.49 -9.11 -17.42
C GLU A 116 -11.26 -8.45 -16.05
N LEU A 117 -10.02 -8.27 -15.61
CA LEU A 117 -9.70 -7.59 -14.36
C LEU A 117 -10.15 -6.13 -14.33
N SER A 118 -9.97 -5.40 -15.45
CA SER A 118 -10.39 -4.01 -15.56
C SER A 118 -11.92 -3.89 -15.47
N GLU A 119 -12.64 -4.82 -16.10
CA GLU A 119 -14.10 -4.85 -16.05
C GLU A 119 -14.60 -5.22 -14.65
N MET A 120 -14.00 -6.23 -14.01
CA MET A 120 -14.33 -6.59 -12.63
C MET A 120 -14.08 -5.43 -11.64
N ASN A 121 -12.96 -4.72 -11.80
CA ASN A 121 -12.66 -3.55 -10.98
C ASN A 121 -13.67 -2.41 -11.20
N ALA A 122 -14.03 -2.14 -12.46
CA ALA A 122 -15.03 -1.13 -12.79
C ALA A 122 -16.39 -1.49 -12.17
N LEU A 123 -16.86 -2.73 -12.34
CA LEU A 123 -18.12 -3.20 -11.76
C LEU A 123 -18.13 -3.09 -10.23
N LEU A 124 -17.03 -3.49 -9.57
CA LEU A 124 -16.90 -3.34 -8.11
C LEU A 124 -16.95 -1.87 -7.68
N MET A 125 -16.28 -0.97 -8.41
CA MET A 125 -16.30 0.47 -8.11
C MET A 125 -17.70 1.05 -8.33
N ILE A 126 -18.41 0.66 -9.39
CA ILE A 126 -19.78 1.11 -9.68
C ILE A 126 -20.72 0.67 -8.56
N ASP A 127 -20.69 -0.59 -8.14
CA ASP A 127 -21.54 -1.11 -7.07
C ASP A 127 -21.28 -0.39 -5.73
N ILE A 128 -20.02 -0.08 -5.43
CA ILE A 128 -19.65 0.67 -4.22
C ILE A 128 -20.08 2.13 -4.35
N ALA A 129 -19.86 2.76 -5.50
CA ALA A 129 -20.26 4.13 -5.77
C ALA A 129 -21.78 4.31 -5.69
N GLU A 130 -22.56 3.36 -6.21
CA GLU A 130 -24.02 3.34 -6.09
C GLU A 130 -24.45 3.37 -4.61
N LYS A 131 -23.80 2.57 -3.76
CA LYS A 131 -24.05 2.61 -2.31
C LYS A 131 -23.66 3.94 -1.67
N ILE A 132 -22.55 4.54 -2.09
CA ILE A 132 -22.11 5.83 -1.55
C ILE A 132 -23.02 6.97 -1.99
N TYR A 133 -23.40 7.05 -3.25
CA TYR A 133 -24.04 8.25 -3.81
C TYR A 133 -25.55 8.14 -3.99
N LEU A 134 -26.07 6.95 -4.30
CA LEU A 134 -27.49 6.75 -4.64
C LEU A 134 -28.30 6.05 -3.54
N SER A 135 -27.62 5.36 -2.62
CA SER A 135 -28.28 4.69 -1.50
C SER A 135 -28.28 5.52 -0.21
N ASP A 136 -29.24 5.24 0.67
CA ASP A 136 -29.33 5.80 2.01
C ASP A 136 -28.52 4.99 3.05
N GLU A 137 -27.62 4.09 2.61
CA GLU A 137 -26.77 3.34 3.54
C GLU A 137 -25.96 4.31 4.43
N PRO A 138 -25.83 4.02 5.74
CA PRO A 138 -25.08 4.88 6.64
C PRO A 138 -23.59 4.82 6.30
N ILE A 139 -23.03 5.97 5.92
CA ILE A 139 -21.59 6.14 5.69
C ILE A 139 -21.04 7.22 6.62
N SER A 140 -19.81 7.02 7.07
CA SER A 140 -19.03 8.01 7.84
C SER A 140 -17.64 8.19 7.24
N GLY A 141 -16.68 8.70 8.00
CA GLY A 141 -15.43 9.24 7.47
C GLY A 141 -15.63 10.65 6.94
N ARG A 142 -14.56 11.42 6.80
CA ARG A 142 -14.69 12.86 6.54
C ARG A 142 -15.30 13.15 5.17
N ALA A 143 -14.93 12.38 4.15
CA ALA A 143 -15.57 12.51 2.84
C ALA A 143 -17.00 11.95 2.85
N GLY A 144 -17.24 10.83 3.54
CA GLY A 144 -18.57 10.22 3.62
C GLY A 144 -19.61 11.14 4.29
N LEU A 145 -19.23 11.78 5.40
CA LEU A 145 -20.07 12.76 6.09
C LEU A 145 -20.35 13.98 5.20
N ASN A 146 -19.32 14.50 4.52
CA ASN A 146 -19.51 15.60 3.57
C ASN A 146 -20.46 15.22 2.43
N ILE A 147 -20.36 14.01 1.88
CA ILE A 147 -21.26 13.51 0.83
C ILE A 147 -22.70 13.47 1.34
N ARG A 148 -22.94 12.91 2.53
CA ARG A 148 -24.28 12.85 3.14
C ARG A 148 -24.84 14.24 3.43
N GLU A 149 -24.01 15.18 3.87
CA GLU A 149 -24.38 16.58 4.05
C GLU A 149 -24.76 17.26 2.73
N GLN A 150 -23.98 17.08 1.66
CA GLN A 150 -24.33 17.65 0.35
C GLN A 150 -25.63 17.06 -0.20
N ILE A 151 -25.84 15.75 -0.06
CA ILE A 151 -27.08 15.09 -0.46
C ILE A 151 -28.28 15.64 0.33
N SER A 152 -28.14 15.90 1.64
CA SER A 152 -29.23 16.45 2.46
C SER A 152 -29.57 17.90 2.11
N LEU A 153 -28.61 18.65 1.57
CA LEU A 153 -28.81 19.99 1.00
C LEU A 153 -29.41 19.96 -0.42
N GLY A 154 -29.62 18.77 -1.00
CA GLY A 154 -30.13 18.59 -2.36
C GLY A 154 -29.05 18.63 -3.46
N ASN A 155 -27.77 18.73 -3.08
CA ASN A 155 -26.64 18.71 -4.02
C ASN A 155 -26.20 17.25 -4.26
N ARG A 156 -26.84 16.59 -5.22
CA ARG A 156 -26.44 15.25 -5.66
C ARG A 156 -25.40 15.33 -6.76
N LEU A 157 -24.31 14.57 -6.61
CA LEU A 157 -23.25 14.50 -7.62
C LEU A 157 -23.63 13.60 -8.81
N PHE A 158 -24.43 12.57 -8.54
CA PHE A 158 -24.93 11.62 -9.52
C PHE A 158 -26.41 11.35 -9.25
N ASP A 159 -27.19 11.25 -10.31
CA ASP A 159 -28.63 10.95 -10.24
C ASP A 159 -28.97 9.53 -10.67
N SER A 160 -28.07 8.85 -11.37
CA SER A 160 -28.27 7.49 -11.87
C SER A 160 -27.01 6.64 -11.83
N ARG A 161 -27.20 5.32 -11.89
CA ARG A 161 -26.10 4.36 -12.00
C ARG A 161 -25.30 4.53 -13.30
N ASP A 162 -25.95 4.95 -14.38
CA ASP A 162 -25.30 5.15 -15.68
C ASP A 162 -24.30 6.31 -15.65
N GLU A 163 -24.60 7.40 -14.92
CA GLU A 163 -23.66 8.51 -14.71
C GLU A 163 -22.44 8.08 -13.88
N ILE A 164 -22.65 7.23 -12.88
CA ILE A 164 -21.57 6.64 -12.08
C ILE A 164 -20.69 5.77 -12.97
N GLU A 165 -21.29 4.90 -13.80
CA GLU A 165 -20.55 4.05 -14.72
C GLU A 165 -19.69 4.89 -15.69
N ALA A 166 -20.26 5.96 -16.25
CA ALA A 166 -19.53 6.87 -17.11
C ALA A 166 -18.35 7.55 -16.38
N ALA A 167 -18.56 7.98 -15.12
CA ALA A 167 -17.51 8.59 -14.30
C ALA A 167 -16.40 7.61 -13.91
N VAL A 168 -16.74 6.36 -13.59
CA VAL A 168 -15.76 5.31 -13.28
C VAL A 168 -14.94 4.95 -14.52
N ARG A 169 -15.59 4.74 -15.67
CA ARG A 169 -14.91 4.34 -16.91
C ARG A 169 -14.06 5.46 -17.52
N SER A 170 -14.44 6.73 -17.32
CA SER A 170 -13.63 7.88 -17.72
C SER A 170 -12.45 8.16 -16.77
N GLY A 171 -12.48 7.60 -15.56
CA GLY A 171 -11.47 7.82 -14.52
C GLY A 171 -11.73 9.05 -13.63
N ASP A 172 -12.84 9.76 -13.84
CA ASP A 172 -13.25 10.91 -13.01
C ASP A 172 -13.63 10.50 -11.58
N LEU A 173 -14.14 9.27 -11.41
CA LEU A 173 -14.43 8.67 -10.11
C LEU A 173 -13.54 7.44 -9.89
N THR A 174 -12.71 7.49 -8.85
CA THR A 174 -11.90 6.35 -8.41
C THR A 174 -12.20 6.05 -6.96
N ILE A 175 -12.42 4.76 -6.66
CA ILE A 175 -12.64 4.28 -5.29
C ILE A 175 -11.66 3.16 -5.00
N ILE A 176 -10.80 3.36 -4.01
CA ILE A 176 -9.79 2.37 -3.58
C ILE A 176 -10.19 1.81 -2.21
N ASP A 177 -10.42 0.50 -2.12
CA ASP A 177 -10.68 -0.16 -0.84
C ASP A 177 -9.35 -0.49 -0.12
N ASN A 178 -9.10 0.18 1.01
CA ASN A 178 -7.92 -0.07 1.85
C ASN A 178 -8.15 -1.17 2.89
N GLY A 179 -9.27 -1.90 2.80
CA GLY A 179 -9.71 -2.96 3.72
C GLY A 179 -10.33 -2.48 5.03
N HIS A 180 -10.09 -1.23 5.42
CA HIS A 180 -10.59 -0.62 6.67
C HIS A 180 -11.35 0.69 6.45
N SER A 181 -11.30 1.22 5.23
CA SER A 181 -12.03 2.39 4.71
C SER A 181 -11.84 2.44 3.18
N LEU A 182 -12.73 3.16 2.50
CA LEU A 182 -12.61 3.48 1.08
C LEU A 182 -11.94 4.84 0.90
N CYS A 183 -11.12 4.99 -0.13
CA CYS A 183 -10.47 6.26 -0.48
C CYS A 183 -11.01 6.76 -1.82
N LEU A 184 -11.43 8.03 -1.83
CA LEU A 184 -11.93 8.71 -3.03
C LEU A 184 -10.84 9.55 -3.75
N ASN A 185 -9.62 9.59 -3.23
CA ASN A 185 -8.52 10.33 -3.85
C ASN A 185 -7.71 9.39 -4.77
N PRO A 186 -7.74 9.58 -6.10
CA PRO A 186 -6.98 8.76 -7.05
C PRO A 186 -5.47 8.98 -6.97
N SER A 187 -5.03 10.14 -6.47
CA SER A 187 -3.62 10.56 -6.47
C SER A 187 -3.05 10.63 -5.05
N CYS A 188 -3.56 9.83 -4.13
CA CYS A 188 -3.07 9.81 -2.75
C CYS A 188 -1.69 9.13 -2.65
N GLU A 189 -0.63 9.93 -2.51
CA GLU A 189 0.74 9.41 -2.33
C GLU A 189 1.07 9.03 -0.87
N ILE A 190 0.17 9.31 0.07
CA ILE A 190 0.42 9.14 1.51
C ILE A 190 0.13 7.70 1.93
N LEU A 191 1.17 6.96 2.33
CA LEU A 191 1.09 5.58 2.83
C LEU A 191 0.41 5.43 4.21
N SER A 192 -0.13 6.50 4.78
CA SER A 192 -0.67 6.49 6.14
C SER A 192 -1.86 5.52 6.29
N CYS A 193 -2.63 5.28 5.22
CA CYS A 193 -3.72 4.31 5.21
C CYS A 193 -3.20 2.87 5.40
N VAL A 194 -1.99 2.57 4.94
CA VAL A 194 -1.36 1.25 5.06
C VAL A 194 -0.58 1.14 6.37
N ILE A 195 0.11 2.21 6.78
CA ILE A 195 1.02 2.20 7.93
C ILE A 195 0.26 2.28 9.26
N ASP A 196 -0.79 3.09 9.35
CA ASP A 196 -1.61 3.20 10.56
C ASP A 196 -3.11 3.11 10.25
N PRO A 197 -3.59 1.91 9.84
CA PRO A 197 -4.99 1.70 9.45
C PRO A 197 -5.96 1.91 10.62
N VAL A 198 -5.45 1.91 11.85
CA VAL A 198 -6.26 2.13 13.05
C VAL A 198 -6.68 3.59 13.16
N ILE A 199 -5.73 4.52 13.01
CA ILE A 199 -5.95 5.95 13.26
C ILE A 199 -6.30 6.69 11.96
N ASN A 200 -5.80 6.23 10.80
CA ASN A 200 -5.98 6.92 9.53
C ASN A 200 -7.45 7.20 9.20
N SER A 201 -8.36 6.28 9.51
CA SER A 201 -9.78 6.43 9.24
C SER A 201 -10.44 7.63 9.94
N VAL A 202 -9.77 8.24 10.90
CA VAL A 202 -10.23 9.46 11.57
C VAL A 202 -9.49 10.71 11.08
N LEU A 203 -8.28 10.55 10.53
CA LEU A 203 -7.42 11.66 10.12
C LEU A 203 -7.52 12.02 8.64
N CYS A 204 -7.79 11.04 7.77
CA CYS A 204 -7.85 11.27 6.33
C CYS A 204 -9.09 12.09 5.95
N SER A 205 -8.93 13.04 5.03
CA SER A 205 -10.05 13.86 4.53
C SER A 205 -10.85 13.18 3.42
N HIS A 206 -10.28 12.20 2.73
CA HIS A 206 -10.83 11.58 1.52
C HIS A 206 -11.45 10.20 1.77
N ASN A 207 -11.60 9.82 3.03
CA ASN A 207 -12.03 8.48 3.38
C ASN A 207 -13.55 8.39 3.55
N VAL A 208 -14.08 7.24 3.16
CA VAL A 208 -15.47 6.84 3.38
C VAL A 208 -15.47 5.52 4.15
N ILE A 209 -16.25 5.47 5.22
CA ILE A 209 -16.40 4.29 6.07
C ILE A 209 -17.84 3.80 5.88
N MET A 210 -17.97 2.54 5.49
CA MET A 210 -19.27 1.87 5.37
C MET A 210 -19.53 1.04 6.62
N GLU A 211 -20.77 0.58 6.79
CA GLU A 211 -21.16 -0.27 7.91
C GLU A 211 -20.26 -1.52 8.05
N LYS A 212 -19.85 -2.15 6.94
CA LYS A 212 -18.92 -3.29 6.93
C LYS A 212 -17.60 -2.95 7.65
N HIS A 213 -17.06 -1.76 7.41
CA HIS A 213 -15.83 -1.28 8.02
C HIS A 213 -16.03 -0.93 9.50
N ALA A 214 -17.16 -0.30 9.85
CA ALA A 214 -17.49 0.04 11.22
C ALA A 214 -17.61 -1.21 12.11
N LYS A 215 -18.25 -2.28 11.61
CA LYS A 215 -18.34 -3.56 12.33
C LYS A 215 -16.95 -4.17 12.60
N GLN A 216 -16.02 -4.07 11.66
CA GLN A 216 -14.63 -4.52 11.86
C GLN A 216 -13.91 -3.73 12.96
N ARG A 217 -14.28 -2.46 13.19
CA ARG A 217 -13.72 -1.63 14.27
C ARG A 217 -14.08 -2.13 15.66
N VAL A 218 -15.24 -2.75 15.83
CA VAL A 218 -15.66 -3.36 17.10
C VAL A 218 -14.66 -4.43 17.53
N ALA A 219 -14.39 -5.40 16.65
CA ALA A 219 -13.43 -6.47 16.92
C ALA A 219 -11.99 -5.94 17.09
N LEU A 220 -11.61 -4.89 16.34
CA LEU A 220 -10.31 -4.25 16.51
C LEU A 220 -10.19 -3.56 17.87
N ARG A 221 -11.23 -2.85 18.31
CA ARG A 221 -11.30 -2.17 19.61
C ARG A 221 -11.09 -3.14 20.75
N GLU A 222 -11.79 -4.28 20.75
CA GLU A 222 -11.63 -5.32 21.78
C GLU A 222 -10.21 -5.87 21.86
N ARG A 223 -9.58 -6.12 20.69
CA ARG A 223 -8.17 -6.56 20.63
C ARG A 223 -7.22 -5.52 21.22
N LEU A 224 -7.45 -4.24 20.94
CA LEU A 224 -6.64 -3.15 21.49
C LEU A 224 -6.84 -2.98 23.00
N ILE A 225 -8.07 -3.11 23.49
CA ILE A 225 -8.38 -3.09 24.94
C ILE A 225 -7.64 -4.23 25.64
N LYS A 226 -7.71 -5.45 25.11
CA LYS A 226 -6.99 -6.60 25.68
C LYS A 226 -5.48 -6.36 25.69
N ARG A 227 -4.93 -5.83 24.59
CA ARG A 227 -3.51 -5.47 24.51
C ARG A 227 -3.12 -4.43 25.56
N HIS A 228 -3.95 -3.40 25.75
CA HIS A 228 -3.71 -2.36 26.74
C HIS A 228 -3.74 -2.91 28.16
N LYS A 229 -4.79 -3.68 28.53
CA LYS A 229 -4.91 -4.32 29.85
C LYS A 229 -3.71 -5.21 30.17
N ASN A 230 -3.33 -6.09 29.24
CA ASN A 230 -2.18 -6.98 29.43
C ASN A 230 -0.88 -6.18 29.65
N ALA A 231 -0.69 -5.09 28.92
CA ALA A 231 0.53 -4.30 29.07
C ALA A 231 0.60 -3.53 30.40
N VAL A 232 -0.56 -3.10 30.92
CA VAL A 232 -0.68 -2.52 32.26
C VAL A 232 -0.41 -3.58 33.33
N GLU A 233 -1.01 -4.77 33.22
CA GLU A 233 -0.80 -5.88 34.15
C GLU A 233 0.66 -6.34 34.21
N MET A 234 1.35 -6.34 33.06
CA MET A 234 2.77 -6.68 32.95
C MET A 234 3.71 -5.53 33.35
N ASN A 235 3.20 -4.38 33.81
CA ASN A 235 3.97 -3.19 34.16
C ASN A 235 4.98 -2.77 33.06
N ILE A 236 4.56 -2.84 31.78
CA ILE A 236 5.42 -2.48 30.66
C ILE A 236 5.67 -0.97 30.67
N ASN A 237 6.91 -0.55 30.98
CA ASN A 237 7.31 0.85 30.97
C ASN A 237 7.62 1.36 29.54
N GLN A 238 6.59 1.40 28.69
CA GLN A 238 6.66 1.95 27.33
C GLN A 238 5.51 2.92 27.06
N PRO A 239 5.67 4.21 27.39
CA PRO A 239 4.62 5.22 27.24
C PRO A 239 4.07 5.33 25.81
N ASN A 240 4.94 5.23 24.80
CA ASN A 240 4.55 5.30 23.39
C ASN A 240 3.61 4.15 22.97
N LEU A 241 3.84 2.95 23.51
CA LEU A 241 2.98 1.79 23.25
C LEU A 241 1.61 1.99 23.89
N MET A 242 1.56 2.47 25.14
CA MET A 242 0.30 2.75 25.84
C MET A 242 -0.49 3.84 25.11
N ALA A 243 0.16 4.96 24.79
CA ALA A 243 -0.47 6.07 24.08
C ALA A 243 -1.00 5.64 22.72
N LYS A 244 -0.20 4.91 21.91
CA LYS A 244 -0.65 4.42 20.59
C LYS A 244 -1.86 3.50 20.71
N THR A 245 -1.87 2.61 21.70
CA THR A 245 -2.99 1.68 21.91
C THR A 245 -4.25 2.44 22.32
N LEU A 246 -4.15 3.41 23.23
CA LEU A 246 -5.27 4.26 23.65
C LEU A 246 -5.82 5.12 22.51
N VAL A 247 -4.95 5.74 21.71
CA VAL A 247 -5.36 6.52 20.53
C VAL A 247 -6.07 5.62 19.52
N GLY A 248 -5.57 4.40 19.32
CA GLY A 248 -6.22 3.43 18.45
C GLY A 248 -7.62 3.02 18.94
N ILE A 249 -7.80 2.83 20.25
CA ILE A 249 -9.12 2.54 20.85
C ILE A 249 -10.08 3.69 20.60
N ARG A 250 -9.63 4.93 20.85
CA ARG A 250 -10.43 6.15 20.60
C ARG A 250 -10.80 6.31 19.14
N ALA A 251 -9.90 5.98 18.22
CA ALA A 251 -10.18 6.03 16.80
C ALA A 251 -11.28 5.03 16.41
N CYS A 252 -11.27 3.82 16.96
CA CYS A 252 -12.36 2.86 16.77
C CYS A 252 -13.68 3.37 17.37
N GLU A 253 -13.64 3.89 18.60
CA GLU A 253 -14.82 4.45 19.29
C GLU A 253 -15.46 5.59 18.49
N LYS A 254 -14.65 6.49 17.92
CA LYS A 254 -15.15 7.56 17.05
C LYS A 254 -15.90 7.01 15.84
N VAL A 255 -15.34 6.02 15.15
CA VAL A 255 -16.00 5.38 13.99
C VAL A 255 -17.28 4.64 14.41
N MET A 256 -17.27 3.98 15.58
CA MET A 256 -18.45 3.32 16.11
C MET A 256 -19.56 4.33 16.43
N ALA A 257 -19.23 5.46 17.05
CA ALA A 257 -20.16 6.54 17.33
C ALA A 257 -20.76 7.12 16.05
N ASP A 258 -19.94 7.35 15.01
CA ASP A 258 -20.41 7.88 13.73
C ASP A 258 -21.37 6.92 12.99
N HIS A 259 -21.35 5.62 13.33
CA HIS A 259 -22.27 4.60 12.81
C HIS A 259 -23.37 4.19 13.81
N GLY A 260 -23.50 4.87 14.94
CA GLY A 260 -24.51 4.53 15.97
C GLY A 260 -24.34 3.15 16.59
N ILE A 261 -23.11 2.63 16.65
CA ILE A 261 -22.78 1.37 17.30
C ILE A 261 -22.50 1.64 18.78
N ASP A 262 -23.25 1.02 19.67
CA ASP A 262 -23.09 1.20 21.12
C ASP A 262 -21.74 0.68 21.63
N TYR A 263 -21.12 1.45 22.53
CA TYR A 263 -19.94 1.03 23.27
C TYR A 263 -19.80 1.79 24.60
N GLU A 264 -19.17 1.12 25.56
CA GLU A 264 -18.73 1.74 26.82
C GLU A 264 -17.35 2.37 26.64
N PRO A 265 -17.17 3.71 26.79
CA PRO A 265 -15.88 4.38 26.59
C PRO A 265 -14.75 3.75 27.42
N TYR A 266 -13.63 3.43 26.78
CA TYR A 266 -12.52 2.76 27.46
C TYR A 266 -11.53 3.75 28.09
N GLY A 267 -11.50 3.78 29.43
CA GLY A 267 -10.65 4.65 30.22
C GLY A 267 -11.24 6.07 30.38
N ALA A 268 -10.91 6.75 31.48
CA ALA A 268 -11.38 8.11 31.71
C ALA A 268 -10.80 9.09 30.66
N LEU A 269 -11.64 10.01 30.19
CA LEU A 269 -11.22 11.15 29.37
C LEU A 269 -10.04 11.84 30.06
N ILE A 270 -8.91 11.98 29.36
CA ILE A 270 -7.91 12.95 29.77
C ILE A 270 -8.58 14.30 29.51
N ASN A 271 -9.15 14.91 30.56
CA ASN A 271 -9.58 16.29 30.52
C ASN A 271 -8.35 17.13 30.23
N ILE A 272 -8.16 17.51 28.98
CA ILE A 272 -7.19 18.53 28.61
C ILE A 272 -7.83 19.86 29.03
N THR A 273 -7.65 20.23 30.29
CA THR A 273 -7.93 21.58 30.75
C THR A 273 -6.91 22.48 30.07
N ILE A 274 -7.28 23.06 28.93
CA ILE A 274 -6.53 24.15 28.32
C ILE A 274 -6.65 25.31 29.30
N GLN A 275 -5.68 25.46 30.19
CA GLN A 275 -5.51 26.70 30.93
C GLN A 275 -5.12 27.77 29.90
N GLY A 276 -6.12 28.53 29.45
CA GLY A 276 -5.91 29.77 28.73
C GLY A 276 -5.13 30.73 29.64
N GLY A 277 -3.84 30.83 29.39
CA GLY A 277 -3.05 31.98 29.81
C GLY A 277 -3.28 33.11 28.83
N VAL A 278 -3.76 34.23 29.36
CA VAL A 278 -3.83 35.56 28.75
C VAL A 278 -2.46 35.99 28.24
#